data_AF-I4DIT4-F1
#
_entry.id   AF-I4DIT4-F1
#
_cell.length_a   1.000
_cell.length_b   1.000
_cell.length_c   1.000
_cell.angle_alpha   90.00
_cell.angle_beta   90.00
_cell.angle_gamma   90.00
#
_symmetry.space_group_name_H-M   'P 1'
#
loop_
_entity.id
_entity.type
_entity.pdbx_description
1 polymer ?
#
loop_
_entity_poly.entity_id
_entity_poly.type
_entity_poly.pdbx_seq_one_letter_code
_entity_poly.pdbx_strand_id
1 'polypeptide(L)'
;MTKMYIFLVILSFALHCSCNTIVPFIKACNLNDEDCLLTANMQIAYPYIADGIPEIGVPRMDPMNFENITMWAEQNNFRFMLPYLQIRGGRRCRVVEFRQLRDQSAIKLIVDCPMIGTGTYKFNGKMLIFDIDKEGDFRMQTNSMRTTITAKFEKVFINGKNYWKLLTYEFFSEPRESMNIDLAGLFSGDLEQVQPMMNVFNKDMTTIWQVGEPIENGIAKNVFNTLKIFFNRVPIDEFLQH
;
A
#
# COMPACT_ATOMS: atom_id res chain seq x y z
N MET A 1 62.88 24.13 14.06
CA MET A 1 62.07 23.26 13.16
C MET A 1 60.92 22.62 13.93
N THR A 2 60.08 23.43 14.60
CA THR A 2 59.04 22.92 15.53
C THR A 2 57.66 23.52 15.22
N LYS A 3 57.60 24.55 14.37
CA LYS A 3 56.35 25.19 13.92
C LYS A 3 55.69 24.49 12.71
N MET A 4 56.39 23.59 12.03
CA MET A 4 55.89 22.92 10.81
C MET A 4 55.11 21.63 11.11
N TYR A 5 55.28 21.03 12.29
CA TYR A 5 54.55 19.82 12.70
C TYR A 5 53.16 20.12 13.28
N ILE A 6 52.94 21.32 13.83
CA ILE A 6 51.64 21.70 14.43
C ILE A 6 50.58 21.91 13.34
N PHE A 7 50.97 22.34 12.14
CA PHE A 7 50.02 22.55 11.03
C PHE A 7 49.52 21.24 10.39
N LEU A 8 50.27 20.14 10.51
CA LEU A 8 49.90 18.83 9.95
C LEU A 8 48.94 18.04 10.85
N VAL A 9 48.88 18.33 12.16
CA VAL A 9 47.96 17.67 13.10
C VAL A 9 46.55 18.29 13.06
N ILE A 10 46.42 19.54 12.63
CA ILE A 10 45.13 20.24 12.57
C ILE A 10 44.38 19.92 11.27
N LEU A 11 45.07 19.48 10.20
CA LEU A 11 44.43 19.10 8.93
C LEU A 11 43.85 17.67 8.94
N SER A 12 44.19 16.84 9.93
CA SER A 12 43.69 15.45 10.05
C SER A 12 42.42 15.31 10.91
N PHE A 13 41.87 16.39 11.45
CA PHE A 13 40.67 16.36 12.32
C PHE A 13 39.43 17.02 11.70
N ALA A 14 39.45 17.28 10.38
CA ALA A 14 38.33 17.86 9.65
C ALA A 14 37.59 16.85 8.75
N LEU A 15 37.64 15.55 9.07
CA LEU A 15 36.59 14.61 8.66
C LEU A 15 35.40 14.83 9.58
N HIS A 16 34.73 15.98 9.40
CA HIS A 16 33.32 16.06 9.73
C HIS A 16 32.63 15.07 8.81
N CYS A 17 32.33 13.88 9.35
CA CYS A 17 31.31 13.01 8.80
C CYS A 17 30.00 13.79 8.89
N SER A 18 29.74 14.59 7.87
CA SER A 18 28.40 15.09 7.60
C SER A 18 27.59 13.86 7.22
N CYS A 19 26.98 13.23 8.22
CA CYS A 19 25.86 12.34 8.00
C CYS A 19 24.73 13.21 7.47
N ASN A 20 24.80 13.52 6.17
CA ASN A 20 23.65 13.98 5.42
C ASN A 20 22.71 12.78 5.40
N THR A 21 21.83 12.73 6.39
CA THR A 21 20.74 11.77 6.43
C THR A 21 19.90 12.01 5.18
N ILE A 22 19.96 11.06 4.24
CA ILE A 22 19.24 11.07 2.96
C ILE A 22 17.71 10.96 3.19
N VAL A 23 17.24 10.94 4.44
CA VAL A 23 15.85 10.63 4.77
C VAL A 23 15.42 11.35 6.07
N PRO A 24 14.95 12.61 6.03
CA PRO A 24 14.61 13.40 7.23
C PRO A 24 13.40 12.87 8.03
N PHE A 25 12.74 11.80 7.57
CA PHE A 25 11.57 11.18 8.19
C PHE A 25 11.87 9.89 8.96
N ILE A 26 13.10 9.35 8.86
CA ILE A 26 13.53 8.24 9.72
C ILE A 26 14.03 8.89 11.02
N LYS A 27 13.24 8.79 12.10
CA LYS A 27 13.76 9.06 13.46
C LYS A 27 14.98 8.16 13.63
N ALA A 28 16.14 8.75 13.92
CA ALA A 28 17.41 8.04 14.10
C ALA A 28 17.18 6.74 14.89
N CYS A 29 17.26 5.60 14.20
CA CYS A 29 17.15 4.29 14.84
C CYS A 29 18.42 4.06 15.68
N ASN A 30 18.26 3.44 16.84
CA ASN A 30 19.41 2.77 17.46
C ASN A 30 19.77 1.56 16.60
N LEU A 31 21.06 1.36 16.33
CA LEU A 31 21.55 0.23 15.53
C LEU A 31 21.20 -1.15 16.13
N ASN A 32 20.81 -1.18 17.40
CA ASN A 32 20.41 -2.41 18.10
C ASN A 32 18.90 -2.69 18.04
N ASP A 33 18.10 -1.80 17.44
CA ASP A 33 16.65 -1.99 17.31
C ASP A 33 16.30 -2.60 15.95
N GLU A 34 16.29 -3.94 15.90
CA GLU A 34 16.03 -4.72 14.68
C GLU A 34 14.74 -4.29 13.97
N ASP A 35 13.66 -4.06 14.71
CA ASP A 35 12.36 -3.68 14.13
C ASP A 35 12.41 -2.26 13.54
N CYS A 36 13.15 -1.34 14.17
CA CYS A 36 13.37 -0.01 13.61
C CYS A 36 14.16 -0.08 12.30
N LEU A 37 15.19 -0.92 12.22
CA LEU A 37 16.01 -1.12 11.03
C LEU A 37 15.23 -1.75 9.89
N LEU A 38 14.46 -2.80 10.20
CA LEU A 38 13.52 -3.43 9.27
C LEU A 38 12.56 -2.39 8.70
N THR A 39 11.94 -1.57 9.55
CA THR A 39 11.01 -0.50 9.14
C THR A 39 11.70 0.54 8.25
N ALA A 40 12.87 1.02 8.65
CA ALA A 40 13.65 2.02 7.91
C ALA A 40 14.07 1.50 6.52
N ASN A 41 14.62 0.29 6.47
CA ASN A 41 15.07 -0.31 5.21
C ASN A 41 13.90 -0.67 4.30
N MET A 42 12.78 -1.13 4.87
CA MET A 42 11.57 -1.36 4.08
C MET A 42 10.97 -0.05 3.54
N GLN A 43 11.01 1.05 4.30
CA GLN A 43 10.61 2.38 3.82
C GLN A 43 11.44 2.85 2.62
N ILE A 44 12.74 2.54 2.61
CA ILE A 44 13.63 2.86 1.48
C ILE A 44 13.36 1.94 0.29
N ALA A 45 13.16 0.64 0.53
CA ALA A 45 12.96 -0.35 -0.52
C ALA A 45 11.58 -0.25 -1.19
N TYR A 46 10.53 0.12 -0.44
CA TYR A 46 9.13 0.05 -0.89
C TYR A 46 8.87 0.75 -2.23
N PRO A 47 9.33 2.00 -2.49
CA PRO A 47 9.12 2.66 -3.77
C PRO A 47 9.74 1.92 -4.96
N TYR A 48 10.89 1.27 -4.78
CA TYR A 48 11.53 0.45 -5.82
C TYR A 48 10.76 -0.84 -6.06
N ILE A 49 10.26 -1.47 -4.99
CA ILE A 49 9.38 -2.63 -5.10
C ILE A 49 8.09 -2.26 -5.85
N ALA A 50 7.53 -1.06 -5.58
CA ALA A 50 6.34 -0.56 -6.25
C ALA A 50 6.54 -0.28 -7.76
N ASP A 51 7.72 0.24 -8.15
CA ASP A 51 8.07 0.45 -9.56
C ASP A 51 8.30 -0.86 -10.33
N GLY A 52 8.65 -1.93 -9.59
CA GLY A 52 9.08 -3.22 -10.11
C GLY A 52 10.61 -3.32 -10.18
N ILE A 53 11.13 -4.55 -10.07
CA ILE A 53 12.56 -4.87 -10.15
C ILE A 53 12.73 -6.05 -11.13
N PRO A 54 12.82 -5.77 -12.45
CA PRO A 54 12.83 -6.79 -13.50
C PRO A 54 13.95 -7.82 -13.35
N GLU A 55 15.12 -7.41 -12.85
CA GLU A 55 16.32 -8.24 -12.66
C GLU A 55 16.06 -9.42 -11.71
N ILE A 56 15.13 -9.24 -10.77
CA ILE A 56 14.68 -10.26 -9.84
C ILE A 56 13.20 -10.63 -10.07
N GLY A 57 12.64 -10.30 -11.23
CA GLY A 57 11.29 -10.69 -11.63
C GLY A 57 10.17 -10.09 -10.77
N VAL A 58 10.43 -9.01 -10.04
CA VAL A 58 9.41 -8.28 -9.26
C VAL A 58 8.61 -7.41 -10.22
N PRO A 59 7.30 -7.68 -10.39
CA PRO A 59 6.47 -6.89 -11.30
C PRO A 59 6.21 -5.49 -10.74
N ARG A 60 5.84 -4.57 -11.63
CA ARG A 60 5.35 -3.24 -11.24
C ARG A 60 4.01 -3.35 -10.52
N MET A 61 3.86 -2.57 -9.44
CA MET A 61 2.62 -2.45 -8.65
C MET A 61 1.99 -1.05 -8.71
N ASP A 62 2.69 -0.03 -9.22
CA ASP A 62 2.10 1.30 -9.41
C ASP A 62 2.37 1.80 -10.84
N PRO A 63 1.34 1.95 -11.70
CA PRO A 63 -0.08 1.68 -11.44
C PRO A 63 -0.41 0.18 -11.34
N MET A 64 -1.41 -0.14 -10.51
CA MET A 64 -2.14 -1.41 -10.52
C MET A 64 -3.32 -1.32 -11.48
N ASN A 65 -3.49 -2.32 -12.35
CA ASN A 65 -4.66 -2.42 -13.23
C ASN A 65 -5.48 -3.65 -12.84
N PHE A 66 -6.79 -3.48 -12.82
CA PHE A 66 -7.77 -4.53 -12.60
C PHE A 66 -8.80 -4.51 -13.72
N GLU A 67 -9.29 -5.70 -14.06
CA GLU A 67 -10.30 -5.89 -15.08
C GLU A 67 -11.46 -6.68 -14.50
N ASN A 68 -12.68 -6.31 -14.91
CA ASN A 68 -13.90 -7.04 -14.60
C ASN A 68 -14.13 -7.30 -13.10
N ILE A 69 -13.74 -6.36 -12.21
CA ILE A 69 -14.10 -6.45 -10.80
C ILE A 69 -15.61 -6.32 -10.72
N THR A 70 -16.26 -7.34 -10.17
CA THR A 70 -17.71 -7.28 -9.92
C THR A 70 -17.96 -7.30 -8.42
N MET A 71 -18.67 -6.29 -7.96
CA MET A 71 -19.15 -6.13 -6.61
C MET A 71 -20.65 -6.46 -6.63
N TRP A 72 -21.03 -7.43 -5.81
CA TRP A 72 -22.38 -7.93 -5.70
C TRP A 72 -22.85 -7.75 -4.27
N ALA A 73 -24.04 -7.21 -4.10
CA ALA A 73 -24.75 -7.30 -2.84
C ALA A 73 -25.99 -8.14 -3.09
N GLU A 74 -25.93 -9.43 -2.76
CA GLU A 74 -27.08 -10.36 -2.87
C GLU A 74 -28.32 -9.82 -2.13
N GLN A 75 -28.09 -9.07 -1.04
CA GLN A 75 -29.14 -8.43 -0.25
C GLN A 75 -29.79 -7.21 -0.93
N ASN A 76 -29.13 -6.58 -1.91
CA ASN A 76 -29.53 -5.27 -2.43
C ASN A 76 -29.99 -5.29 -3.90
N ASN A 77 -30.12 -6.46 -4.54
CA ASN A 77 -30.61 -6.57 -5.93
C ASN A 77 -29.87 -5.65 -6.93
N PHE A 78 -28.56 -5.43 -6.75
CA PHE A 78 -27.74 -4.71 -7.71
C PHE A 78 -26.42 -5.40 -8.02
N ARG A 79 -25.92 -5.10 -9.21
CA ARG A 79 -24.61 -5.44 -9.73
C ARG A 79 -23.85 -4.15 -10.00
N PHE A 80 -22.69 -4.01 -9.34
CA PHE A 80 -21.74 -2.95 -9.65
C PHE A 80 -20.49 -3.57 -10.24
N MET A 81 -20.14 -3.21 -11.46
CA MET A 81 -18.97 -3.71 -12.15
C MET A 81 -18.01 -2.57 -12.46
N LEU A 82 -16.73 -2.82 -12.28
CA LEU A 82 -15.64 -2.03 -12.83
C LEU A 82 -14.98 -2.85 -13.95
N PRO A 83 -15.38 -2.66 -15.24
CA PRO A 83 -14.74 -3.34 -16.35
C PRO A 83 -13.23 -3.08 -16.42
N TYR A 84 -12.84 -1.86 -16.03
CA TYR A 84 -11.45 -1.44 -15.89
C TYR A 84 -11.32 -0.52 -14.68
N LEU A 85 -10.30 -0.79 -13.85
CA LEU A 85 -9.89 0.06 -12.74
C LEU A 85 -8.37 0.15 -12.71
N GLN A 86 -7.86 1.37 -12.74
CA GLN A 86 -6.46 1.67 -12.48
C GLN A 86 -6.31 2.35 -11.12
N ILE A 87 -5.45 1.81 -10.27
CA ILE A 87 -5.11 2.39 -8.97
C ILE A 87 -3.66 2.87 -9.01
N ARG A 88 -3.46 4.11 -8.60
CA ARG A 88 -2.16 4.78 -8.50
C ARG A 88 -1.90 5.27 -7.09
N GLY A 89 -0.63 5.51 -6.77
CA GLY A 89 -0.20 6.15 -5.53
C GLY A 89 0.47 5.19 -4.54
N GLY A 90 0.44 3.88 -4.82
CA GLY A 90 1.14 2.87 -4.03
C GLY A 90 2.63 3.17 -3.85
N ARG A 91 3.31 3.72 -4.86
CA ARG A 91 4.72 4.14 -4.75
C ARG A 91 4.98 5.12 -3.58
N ARG A 92 3.98 5.91 -3.22
CA ARG A 92 4.05 6.93 -2.16
C ARG A 92 3.57 6.42 -0.80
N CYS A 93 3.32 5.12 -0.65
CA CYS A 93 3.02 4.53 0.65
C CYS A 93 4.16 4.81 1.64
N ARG A 94 3.79 5.27 2.82
CA ARG A 94 4.68 5.34 3.98
C ARG A 94 4.63 4.00 4.71
N VAL A 95 5.79 3.39 4.91
CA VAL A 95 5.94 2.22 5.77
C VAL A 95 5.92 2.71 7.21
N VAL A 96 4.85 2.40 7.92
CA VAL A 96 4.65 2.78 9.32
C VAL A 96 5.38 1.81 10.25
N GLU A 97 5.36 0.52 9.91
CA GLU A 97 5.94 -0.55 10.72
C GLU A 97 6.27 -1.73 9.81
N PHE A 98 7.46 -2.30 9.97
CA PHE A 98 7.84 -3.59 9.42
C PHE A 98 8.58 -4.38 10.49
N ARG A 99 7.98 -5.47 10.99
CA ARG A 99 8.55 -6.25 12.10
C ARG A 99 8.27 -7.74 12.00
N GLN A 100 9.10 -8.54 12.65
CA GLN A 100 8.88 -9.98 12.81
C GLN A 100 8.15 -10.28 14.12
N LEU A 101 6.95 -10.85 14.03
CA LEU A 101 6.21 -11.45 15.15
C LEU A 101 6.76 -12.85 15.42
N ARG A 102 7.83 -12.94 16.22
CA ARG A 102 8.61 -14.17 16.45
C ARG A 102 7.81 -15.30 17.09
N ASP A 103 6.90 -14.95 17.99
CA ASP A 103 5.94 -15.85 18.65
C ASP A 103 4.94 -16.48 17.67
N GLN A 104 4.68 -15.81 16.55
CA GLN A 104 3.64 -16.17 15.59
C GLN A 104 4.18 -16.66 14.24
N SER A 105 5.51 -16.70 14.06
CA SER A 105 6.16 -16.94 12.76
C SER A 105 5.51 -16.10 11.65
N ALA A 106 5.31 -14.81 11.95
CA ALA A 106 4.64 -13.88 11.07
C ALA A 106 5.43 -12.59 10.91
N ILE A 107 5.27 -11.93 9.76
CA ILE A 107 5.75 -10.58 9.49
C ILE A 107 4.55 -9.66 9.53
N LYS A 108 4.69 -8.54 10.22
CA LYS A 108 3.70 -7.48 10.23
C LYS A 108 4.23 -6.29 9.44
N LEU A 109 3.43 -5.86 8.46
CA LEU A 109 3.68 -4.66 7.67
C LEU A 109 2.49 -3.72 7.84
N ILE A 110 2.72 -2.50 8.32
CA ILE A 110 1.74 -1.42 8.28
C ILE A 110 2.19 -0.40 7.25
N VAL A 111 1.33 -0.11 6.28
CA VAL A 111 1.53 0.96 5.29
C VAL A 111 0.42 1.97 5.38
N ASP A 112 0.74 3.21 5.01
CA ASP A 112 -0.18 4.34 4.98
C ASP A 112 -0.04 5.02 3.61
N CYS A 113 -1.06 4.87 2.77
CA CYS A 113 -0.95 5.12 1.34
C CYS A 113 -1.95 6.17 0.86
N PRO A 114 -1.52 7.17 0.07
CA PRO A 114 -2.45 7.91 -0.78
C PRO A 114 -2.84 7.05 -1.98
N MET A 115 -4.12 7.02 -2.33
CA MET A 115 -4.62 6.24 -3.46
C MET A 115 -5.52 7.08 -4.36
N ILE A 116 -5.33 6.90 -5.66
CA ILE A 116 -6.21 7.44 -6.71
C ILE A 116 -6.64 6.28 -7.59
N GLY A 117 -7.93 5.96 -7.59
CA GLY A 117 -8.56 5.02 -8.49
C GLY A 117 -9.24 5.75 -9.64
N THR A 118 -9.00 5.34 -10.87
CA THR A 118 -9.69 5.83 -12.07
C THR A 118 -10.09 4.66 -12.95
N GLY A 119 -11.31 4.67 -13.48
CA GLY A 119 -11.80 3.60 -14.32
C GLY A 119 -13.17 3.92 -14.89
N THR A 120 -13.90 2.88 -15.25
CA THR A 120 -15.29 2.97 -15.68
C THR A 120 -16.14 2.06 -14.81
N TYR A 121 -17.41 2.40 -14.59
CA TYR A 121 -18.35 1.54 -13.89
C TYR A 121 -19.57 1.19 -14.74
N LYS A 122 -20.21 0.07 -14.39
CA LYS A 122 -21.56 -0.30 -14.80
C LYS A 122 -22.37 -0.67 -13.57
N PHE A 123 -23.44 0.08 -13.32
CA PHE A 123 -24.42 -0.19 -12.28
C PHE A 123 -25.69 -0.72 -12.93
N ASN A 124 -26.14 -1.89 -12.50
CA ASN A 124 -27.44 -2.43 -12.87
C ASN A 124 -28.16 -2.99 -11.65
N GLY A 125 -29.38 -2.51 -11.38
CA GLY A 125 -30.25 -3.06 -10.35
C GLY A 125 -30.90 -2.01 -9.47
N LYS A 126 -31.34 -2.41 -8.28
CA LYS A 126 -32.13 -1.55 -7.40
C LYS A 126 -31.30 -0.92 -6.30
N MET A 127 -31.51 0.37 -6.05
CA MET A 127 -31.05 1.05 -4.85
C MET A 127 -32.26 1.74 -4.21
N LEU A 128 -32.66 1.30 -3.01
CA LEU A 128 -33.92 1.71 -2.38
C LEU A 128 -35.12 1.43 -3.30
N ILE A 129 -35.79 2.49 -3.77
CA ILE A 129 -36.92 2.44 -4.70
C ILE A 129 -36.51 2.72 -6.16
N PHE A 130 -35.22 3.00 -6.42
CA PHE A 130 -34.72 3.39 -7.73
C PHE A 130 -34.22 2.16 -8.49
N ASP A 131 -34.74 1.97 -9.70
CA ASP A 131 -34.15 1.10 -10.71
C ASP A 131 -33.06 1.88 -11.45
N ILE A 132 -31.81 1.43 -11.31
CA ILE A 132 -30.62 2.09 -11.86
C ILE A 132 -30.02 1.19 -12.93
N ASP A 133 -29.91 1.73 -14.14
CA ASP A 133 -29.13 1.15 -15.23
C ASP A 133 -28.25 2.27 -15.81
N LYS A 134 -27.02 2.34 -15.33
CA LYS A 134 -26.11 3.47 -15.59
C LYS A 134 -24.68 2.98 -15.76
N GLU A 135 -23.97 3.64 -16.65
CA GLU A 135 -22.53 3.47 -16.82
C GLU A 135 -21.89 4.86 -16.93
N GLY A 136 -20.62 4.93 -16.56
CA GLY A 136 -19.88 6.18 -16.55
C GLY A 136 -18.47 6.02 -16.02
N ASP A 137 -17.80 7.15 -15.84
CA ASP A 137 -16.46 7.19 -15.27
C ASP A 137 -16.52 6.97 -13.76
N PHE A 138 -15.57 6.17 -13.27
CA PHE A 138 -15.34 5.93 -11.85
C PHE A 138 -14.09 6.67 -11.41
N ARG A 139 -14.19 7.42 -10.32
CA ARG A 139 -13.03 7.99 -9.64
C ARG A 139 -13.13 7.79 -8.14
N MET A 140 -12.01 7.41 -7.53
CA MET A 140 -11.86 7.29 -6.09
C MET A 140 -10.57 8.00 -5.67
N GLN A 141 -10.59 8.70 -4.54
CA GLN A 141 -9.41 9.33 -3.99
C GLN A 141 -9.41 9.31 -2.46
N THR A 142 -8.29 8.94 -1.87
CA THR A 142 -7.98 9.11 -0.45
C THR A 142 -6.52 9.52 -0.29
N ASN A 143 -6.23 10.40 0.67
CA ASN A 143 -4.84 10.77 0.97
C ASN A 143 -4.19 9.80 1.97
N SER A 144 -4.98 9.03 2.72
CA SER A 144 -4.47 8.15 3.76
C SER A 144 -5.38 6.94 3.95
N MET A 145 -4.93 5.82 3.40
CA MET A 145 -5.44 4.48 3.63
C MET A 145 -4.41 3.71 4.45
N ARG A 146 -4.74 3.35 5.69
CA ARG A 146 -3.86 2.55 6.54
C ARG A 146 -4.21 1.09 6.37
N THR A 147 -3.24 0.30 5.91
CA THR A 147 -3.39 -1.14 5.75
C THR A 147 -2.38 -1.85 6.63
N THR A 148 -2.88 -2.77 7.46
CA THR A 148 -2.07 -3.73 8.21
C THR A 148 -2.11 -5.06 7.48
N ILE A 149 -0.95 -5.62 7.16
CA ILE A 149 -0.78 -6.94 6.55
C ILE A 149 0.00 -7.79 7.56
N THR A 150 -0.57 -8.93 7.95
CA THR A 150 0.13 -9.95 8.72
C THR A 150 0.35 -11.16 7.83
N ALA A 151 1.60 -11.44 7.49
CA ALA A 151 1.97 -12.54 6.61
C ALA A 151 2.67 -13.64 7.40
N LYS A 152 2.15 -14.87 7.36
CA LYS A 152 2.87 -16.05 7.87
C LYS A 152 4.07 -16.32 6.97
N PHE A 153 5.20 -16.65 7.57
CA PHE A 153 6.42 -16.94 6.83
C PHE A 153 7.20 -18.10 7.44
N GLU A 154 8.07 -18.69 6.63
CA GLU A 154 9.16 -19.55 7.09
C GLU A 154 10.52 -18.97 6.67
N LYS A 155 11.56 -19.26 7.44
CA LYS A 155 12.94 -18.94 7.05
C LYS A 155 13.48 -20.09 6.22
N VAL A 156 13.92 -19.79 5.00
CA VAL A 156 14.59 -20.78 4.14
C VAL A 156 16.06 -20.42 3.99
N PHE A 157 16.92 -21.42 4.08
CA PHE A 157 18.37 -21.27 3.91
C PHE A 157 18.76 -21.74 2.51
N ILE A 158 19.24 -20.82 1.68
CA ILE A 158 19.58 -21.08 0.28
C ILE A 158 20.97 -20.46 0.03
N ASN A 159 21.93 -21.29 -0.40
CA ASN A 159 23.28 -20.86 -0.77
C ASN A 159 23.97 -19.97 0.29
N GLY A 160 23.88 -20.34 1.57
CA GLY A 160 24.55 -19.59 2.64
C GLY A 160 23.75 -18.41 3.20
N LYS A 161 22.56 -18.11 2.67
CA LYS A 161 21.76 -16.94 3.05
C LYS A 161 20.35 -17.34 3.50
N ASN A 162 19.79 -16.57 4.44
CA ASN A 162 18.41 -16.73 4.91
C ASN A 162 17.46 -15.82 4.13
N TYR A 163 16.28 -16.34 3.79
CA TYR A 163 15.21 -15.62 3.09
C TYR A 163 13.88 -15.78 3.81
N TRP A 164 13.00 -14.78 3.70
CA TRP A 164 11.61 -14.92 4.11
C TRP A 164 10.78 -15.53 2.98
N LYS A 165 10.26 -16.74 3.20
CA LYS A 165 9.30 -17.35 2.30
C LYS A 165 7.89 -17.11 2.83
N LEU A 166 7.16 -16.20 2.19
CA LEU A 166 5.78 -15.88 2.56
C LEU A 166 4.82 -17.01 2.18
N LEU A 167 3.97 -17.40 3.13
CA LEU A 167 3.05 -18.54 3.02
C LEU A 167 1.62 -18.06 2.79
N THR A 168 1.06 -17.36 3.78
CA THR A 168 -0.31 -16.83 3.78
C THR A 168 -0.31 -15.40 4.31
N TYR A 169 -1.40 -14.68 4.11
CA TYR A 169 -1.59 -13.36 4.67
C TYR A 169 -3.03 -13.16 5.10
N GLU A 170 -3.19 -12.28 6.08
CA GLU A 170 -4.42 -11.59 6.41
C GLU A 170 -4.14 -10.09 6.34
N PHE A 171 -5.17 -9.30 6.04
CA PHE A 171 -5.04 -7.86 6.02
C PHE A 171 -6.27 -7.18 6.59
N PHE A 172 -6.08 -5.96 7.05
CA PHE A 172 -7.13 -5.05 7.45
C PHE A 172 -6.78 -3.65 6.99
N SER A 173 -7.73 -2.98 6.34
CA SER A 173 -7.59 -1.61 5.84
C SER A 173 -8.57 -0.69 6.53
N GLU A 174 -8.12 0.50 6.90
CA GLU A 174 -8.97 1.58 7.39
C GLU A 174 -8.58 2.91 6.75
N PRO A 175 -9.55 3.70 6.26
CA PRO A 175 -9.29 5.08 5.89
C PRO A 175 -8.93 5.88 7.15
N ARG A 176 -7.85 6.66 7.11
CA ARG A 176 -7.51 7.60 8.20
C ARG A 176 -8.00 9.03 7.92
N GLU A 177 -8.37 9.27 6.66
CA GLU A 177 -9.01 10.48 6.16
C GLU A 177 -10.20 10.11 5.29
N SER A 178 -11.07 11.09 5.00
CA SER A 178 -12.22 10.88 4.11
C SER A 178 -11.78 10.37 2.74
N MET A 179 -12.50 9.37 2.24
CA MET A 179 -12.40 8.90 0.86
C MET A 179 -13.49 9.57 0.03
N ASN A 180 -13.11 10.10 -1.13
CA ASN A 180 -14.04 10.65 -2.11
C ASN A 180 -14.27 9.63 -3.22
N ILE A 181 -15.52 9.31 -3.50
CA ILE A 181 -15.93 8.44 -4.60
C ILE A 181 -16.85 9.25 -5.50
N ASP A 182 -16.53 9.28 -6.79
CA ASP A 182 -17.28 9.95 -7.83
C ASP A 182 -17.69 8.92 -8.90
N LEU A 183 -18.98 8.92 -9.20
CA LEU A 183 -19.66 8.02 -10.13
C LEU A 183 -20.35 8.90 -11.16
N ALA A 184 -19.62 9.22 -12.23
CA ALA A 184 -20.04 10.24 -13.18
C ALA A 184 -21.40 9.86 -13.80
N GLY A 185 -22.38 10.75 -13.67
CA GLY A 185 -23.73 10.55 -14.21
C GLY A 185 -24.64 9.63 -13.38
N LEU A 186 -24.17 9.06 -12.26
CA LEU A 186 -25.04 8.25 -11.40
C LEU A 186 -26.16 9.09 -10.79
N PHE A 187 -25.82 10.30 -10.32
CA PHE A 187 -26.75 11.23 -9.67
C PHE A 187 -27.26 12.32 -10.62
N SER A 188 -27.30 12.07 -11.93
CA SER A 188 -27.85 13.01 -12.90
C SER A 188 -29.38 12.91 -12.97
N GLY A 189 -30.09 14.03 -12.92
CA GLY A 189 -31.56 14.08 -13.05
C GLY A 189 -32.17 15.17 -12.17
N ASP A 190 -33.48 15.10 -11.97
CA ASP A 190 -34.18 16.01 -11.07
C ASP A 190 -33.68 15.83 -9.63
N LEU A 191 -33.34 16.94 -8.97
CA LEU A 191 -32.78 16.95 -7.62
C LEU A 191 -33.67 16.19 -6.61
N GLU A 192 -34.99 16.32 -6.71
CA GLU A 192 -35.93 15.62 -5.83
C GLU A 192 -35.84 14.09 -5.95
N GLN A 193 -35.44 13.57 -7.11
CA GLN A 193 -35.29 12.13 -7.36
C GLN A 193 -33.91 11.63 -6.93
N VAL A 194 -32.84 12.40 -7.16
CA VAL A 194 -31.48 11.93 -6.87
C VAL A 194 -31.03 12.20 -5.44
N GLN A 195 -31.60 13.20 -4.75
CA GLN A 195 -31.20 13.60 -3.40
C GLN A 195 -31.35 12.48 -2.36
N PRO A 196 -32.42 11.66 -2.34
CA PRO A 196 -32.53 10.53 -1.41
C PRO A 196 -31.43 9.50 -1.63
N MET A 197 -31.09 9.22 -2.90
CA MET A 197 -30.03 8.29 -3.28
C MET A 197 -28.65 8.80 -2.84
N MET A 198 -28.35 10.08 -3.11
CA MET A 198 -27.11 10.74 -2.64
C MET A 198 -27.00 10.71 -1.11
N ASN A 199 -28.10 10.94 -0.39
CA ASN A 199 -28.10 10.95 1.06
C ASN A 199 -27.78 9.57 1.65
N VAL A 200 -28.29 8.49 1.05
CA VAL A 200 -27.96 7.12 1.48
C VAL A 200 -26.52 6.79 1.17
N PHE A 201 -26.06 7.08 -0.05
CA PHE A 201 -24.66 6.87 -0.45
C PHE A 201 -23.69 7.60 0.50
N ASN A 202 -23.98 8.85 0.86
CA ASN A 202 -23.11 9.64 1.73
C ASN A 202 -23.19 9.26 3.22
N LYS A 203 -24.29 8.66 3.69
CA LYS A 203 -24.48 8.32 5.11
C LYS A 203 -24.04 6.89 5.45
N ASP A 204 -24.15 5.96 4.52
CA ASP A 204 -23.87 4.55 4.76
C ASP A 204 -22.49 4.13 4.23
N MET A 205 -21.45 4.68 4.87
CA MET A 205 -20.07 4.34 4.55
C MET A 205 -19.76 2.86 4.79
N THR A 206 -20.40 2.22 5.78
CA THR A 206 -20.20 0.80 6.09
C THR A 206 -20.58 -0.08 4.90
N THR A 207 -21.75 0.17 4.29
CA THR A 207 -22.17 -0.55 3.09
C THR A 207 -21.23 -0.29 1.92
N ILE A 208 -20.76 0.94 1.73
CA ILE A 208 -19.76 1.26 0.68
C ILE A 208 -18.47 0.45 0.88
N TRP A 209 -17.96 0.35 2.10
CA TRP A 209 -16.77 -0.46 2.41
C TRP A 209 -16.99 -1.94 2.11
N GLN A 210 -18.13 -2.49 2.52
CA GLN A 210 -18.47 -3.89 2.26
C GLN A 210 -18.59 -4.18 0.76
N VAL A 211 -19.24 -3.29 0.01
CA VAL A 211 -19.36 -3.42 -1.45
C VAL A 211 -17.98 -3.31 -2.12
N GLY A 212 -17.11 -2.44 -1.62
CA GLY A 212 -15.75 -2.21 -2.13
C GLY A 212 -14.73 -3.32 -1.79
N GLU A 213 -15.07 -4.29 -0.95
CA GLU A 213 -14.17 -5.36 -0.49
C GLU A 213 -13.42 -6.08 -1.63
N PRO A 214 -14.03 -6.39 -2.80
CA PRO A 214 -13.31 -6.99 -3.92
C PRO A 214 -12.14 -6.15 -4.45
N ILE A 215 -12.22 -4.81 -4.36
CA ILE A 215 -11.12 -3.91 -4.74
C ILE A 215 -9.96 -4.06 -3.75
N GLU A 216 -10.26 -4.01 -2.45
CA GLU A 216 -9.25 -4.15 -1.39
C GLU A 216 -8.56 -5.51 -1.44
N ASN A 217 -9.33 -6.58 -1.61
CA ASN A 217 -8.82 -7.94 -1.80
C ASN A 217 -7.89 -8.03 -3.01
N GLY A 218 -8.25 -7.37 -4.12
CA GLY A 218 -7.41 -7.29 -5.32
C GLY A 218 -6.06 -6.62 -5.06
N ILE A 219 -6.07 -5.46 -4.38
CA ILE A 219 -4.86 -4.72 -3.99
C ILE A 219 -3.98 -5.57 -3.06
N ALA A 220 -4.56 -6.08 -1.97
CA ALA A 220 -3.83 -6.85 -0.97
C ALA A 220 -3.18 -8.11 -1.58
N LYS A 221 -3.91 -8.82 -2.45
CA LYS A 221 -3.39 -9.97 -3.20
C LYS A 221 -2.22 -9.59 -4.10
N ASN A 222 -2.31 -8.46 -4.82
CA ASN A 222 -1.23 -7.99 -5.69
C ASN A 222 0.03 -7.66 -4.86
N VAL A 223 -0.14 -6.88 -3.79
CA VAL A 223 0.96 -6.53 -2.87
C VAL A 223 1.61 -7.78 -2.27
N PHE A 224 0.82 -8.72 -1.75
CA PHE A 224 1.34 -9.96 -1.17
C PHE A 224 2.14 -10.79 -2.18
N ASN A 225 1.62 -10.96 -3.40
CA ASN A 225 2.31 -11.73 -4.45
C ASN A 225 3.63 -11.09 -4.85
N THR A 226 3.67 -9.75 -4.97
CA THR A 226 4.90 -9.02 -5.28
C THR A 226 5.92 -9.14 -4.15
N LEU A 227 5.50 -8.95 -2.89
CA LEU A 227 6.38 -9.12 -1.73
C LEU A 227 6.91 -10.55 -1.62
N LYS A 228 6.08 -11.56 -1.96
CA LYS A 228 6.50 -12.96 -1.99
C LYS A 228 7.61 -13.20 -3.02
N ILE A 229 7.51 -12.62 -4.21
CA ILE A 229 8.55 -12.70 -5.26
C ILE A 229 9.83 -12.01 -4.80
N PHE A 230 9.70 -10.83 -4.18
CA PHE A 230 10.80 -10.02 -3.70
C PHE A 230 11.56 -10.71 -2.55
N PHE A 231 10.87 -11.13 -1.48
CA PHE A 231 11.52 -11.74 -0.31
C PHE A 231 12.10 -13.14 -0.58
N ASN A 232 11.65 -13.84 -1.63
CA ASN A 232 12.31 -15.06 -2.08
C ASN A 232 13.67 -14.82 -2.75
N ARG A 233 14.01 -13.57 -3.09
CA ARG A 233 15.23 -13.21 -3.83
C ARG A 233 16.13 -12.24 -3.09
N VAL A 234 15.60 -11.53 -2.09
CA VAL A 234 16.38 -10.62 -1.25
C VAL A 234 16.63 -11.28 0.12
N PRO A 235 17.89 -11.54 0.50
CA PRO A 235 18.23 -12.10 1.80
C PRO A 235 17.77 -11.22 2.95
N ILE A 236 17.43 -11.83 4.08
CA ILE A 236 17.03 -11.13 5.32
C ILE A 236 18.12 -10.15 5.77
N ASP A 237 19.38 -10.56 5.63
CA ASP A 237 20.51 -9.77 6.13
C ASP A 237 20.64 -8.41 5.44
N GLU A 238 20.15 -8.26 4.20
CA GLU A 238 20.11 -6.95 3.51
C GLU A 238 19.22 -5.93 4.23
N PHE A 239 18.25 -6.39 5.03
CA PHE A 239 17.38 -5.53 5.84
C PHE A 239 17.94 -5.25 7.24
N LEU A 240 19.00 -5.96 7.64
CA LEU A 240 19.57 -5.91 8.99
C LEU A 240 20.97 -5.29 9.02
N GLN A 241 21.56 -4.99 7.86
CA GLN A 241 22.89 -4.39 7.72
C GLN A 241 22.83 -2.84 7.76
N HIS A 242 23.97 -2.23 8.09
CA HIS A 242 24.23 -0.78 8.07
C HIS A 242 25.37 -0.47 7.12
#